data_AF-A0A2T2UIX8-F1
#
_entry.id   AF-A0A2T2UIX8-F1
#
_cell.length_a   1.000
_cell.length_b   1.000
_cell.length_c   1.000
_cell.angle_alpha   90.00
_cell.angle_beta   90.00
_cell.angle_gamma   90.00
#
_symmetry.space_group_name_H-M   'P 1'
#
loop_
_entity.id
_entity.type
_entity.pdbx_description
1 polymer ?
#
loop_
_entity_poly.entity_id
_entity_poly.type
_entity_poly.pdbx_seq_one_letter_code
_entity_poly.pdbx_strand_id
1 'polypeptide(L)'
;MRDTQVLREALTYAATHGLAVLLPAQDPFLSAGCAHEGAVATRLGLSAIPDSAETTELARLIALARDTGARVHAGPLSSAAGVAMLRQAHRDGVNLSAHTTSHHLHLSEAAIDGFDSRAHVTVSGSFVLEGDAKRMPFGETAAGIAGIETLLSLMAELVARDVCDWPSALARVTVGPARALGLAAGGLSVDAPADVCVFDPRAHWQVEPEQLRSQGHNTPFAQWTLPARVESVRLAGRAFAPGPS
;
A
#
# COMPACT_ATOMS: atom_id res chain seq x y z
N MET A 1 -12.55 -13.54 1.81
CA MET A 1 -13.36 -14.69 2.28
C MET A 1 -14.80 -14.22 2.48
N ARG A 2 -15.78 -14.83 1.80
CA ARG A 2 -17.16 -14.32 1.74
C ARG A 2 -18.00 -14.69 2.96
N ASP A 3 -17.77 -15.87 3.53
CA ASP A 3 -18.49 -16.34 4.70
C ASP A 3 -17.93 -15.71 5.99
N THR A 4 -18.77 -14.95 6.69
CA THR A 4 -18.43 -14.27 7.94
C THR A 4 -18.24 -15.24 9.10
N GLN A 5 -18.97 -16.37 9.13
CA GLN A 5 -18.80 -17.39 10.16
C GLN A 5 -17.41 -18.04 10.03
N VAL A 6 -17.04 -18.45 8.82
CA VAL A 6 -15.71 -19.02 8.56
C VAL A 6 -14.61 -18.03 8.92
N LEU A 7 -14.81 -16.74 8.64
CA LEU A 7 -13.85 -15.70 9.02
C LEU A 7 -13.70 -15.56 10.53
N ARG A 8 -14.81 -15.56 11.25
CA ARG A 8 -14.80 -15.50 12.71
C ARG A 8 -14.07 -16.71 13.33
N GLU A 9 -14.33 -17.91 12.81
CA GLU A 9 -13.65 -19.13 13.26
C GLU A 9 -12.13 -19.07 13.00
N ALA A 10 -11.73 -18.65 11.80
CA ALA A 10 -10.32 -18.47 11.45
C ALA A 10 -9.63 -17.42 12.34
N LEU A 11 -10.29 -16.31 12.63
CA LEU A 11 -9.78 -15.27 13.53
C LEU A 11 -9.65 -15.76 14.97
N THR A 12 -10.62 -16.55 15.46
CA THR A 12 -10.57 -17.16 16.79
C THR A 12 -9.36 -18.11 16.91
N TYR A 13 -9.13 -18.92 15.87
CA TYR A 13 -7.96 -19.80 15.79
C TYR A 13 -6.65 -19.00 15.77
N ALA A 14 -6.57 -17.94 14.96
CA ALA A 14 -5.41 -17.07 14.87
C ALA A 14 -5.09 -16.38 16.21
N ALA A 15 -6.12 -15.89 16.92
CA ALA A 15 -5.98 -15.31 18.25
C ALA A 15 -5.35 -16.29 19.25
N THR A 16 -5.77 -17.56 19.19
CA THR A 16 -5.24 -18.64 20.05
C THR A 16 -3.74 -18.87 19.82
N HIS A 17 -3.25 -18.67 18.60
CA HIS A 17 -1.86 -18.90 18.21
C HIS A 17 -1.02 -17.62 18.12
N GLY A 18 -1.58 -16.45 18.50
CA GLY A 18 -0.90 -15.17 18.41
C GLY A 18 -0.54 -14.74 16.98
N LEU A 19 -1.25 -15.25 15.98
CA LEU A 19 -1.00 -14.97 14.57
C LEU A 19 -1.67 -13.66 14.12
N ALA A 20 -0.98 -12.90 13.27
CA ALA A 20 -1.55 -11.75 12.57
C ALA A 20 -2.30 -12.22 11.33
N VAL A 21 -3.50 -11.68 11.07
CA VAL A 21 -4.29 -12.00 9.89
C VAL A 21 -4.43 -10.77 9.01
N LEU A 22 -3.95 -10.86 7.76
CA LEU A 22 -4.05 -9.78 6.77
C LEU A 22 -5.30 -9.98 5.93
N LEU A 23 -6.17 -8.98 5.86
CA LEU A 23 -7.46 -9.05 5.16
C LEU A 23 -7.69 -7.79 4.33
N PRO A 24 -8.17 -7.91 3.08
CA PRO A 24 -8.52 -6.73 2.30
C PRO A 24 -9.66 -5.96 2.97
N ALA A 25 -9.59 -4.63 2.92
CA ALA A 25 -10.69 -3.75 3.37
C ALA A 25 -11.54 -3.34 2.16
N GLN A 26 -12.08 -4.32 1.44
CA GLN A 26 -12.94 -4.09 0.27
C GLN A 26 -14.06 -5.13 0.24
N ASP A 27 -15.30 -4.65 0.24
CA ASP A 27 -16.47 -5.50 0.05
C ASP A 27 -16.50 -6.01 -1.41
N PRO A 28 -16.57 -7.34 -1.61
CA PRO A 28 -16.42 -7.93 -2.94
C PRO A 28 -17.58 -7.65 -3.89
N PHE A 29 -18.73 -7.18 -3.40
CA PHE A 29 -19.90 -6.86 -4.22
C PHE A 29 -19.97 -5.37 -4.58
N LEU A 30 -19.38 -4.52 -3.75
CA LEU A 30 -19.28 -3.08 -3.99
C LEU A 30 -17.98 -2.70 -4.73
N SER A 31 -16.97 -3.57 -4.74
CA SER A 31 -15.65 -3.28 -5.34
C SER A 31 -15.50 -3.74 -6.80
N ALA A 32 -16.59 -3.84 -7.58
CA ALA A 32 -16.57 -4.39 -8.94
C ALA A 32 -16.22 -3.37 -10.04
N GLY A 33 -16.02 -2.09 -9.68
CA GLY A 33 -15.63 -1.04 -10.62
C GLY A 33 -14.12 -0.97 -10.92
N CYS A 34 -13.70 0.10 -11.59
CA CYS A 34 -12.31 0.34 -12.02
C CYS A 34 -11.77 1.74 -11.64
N ALA A 35 -12.59 2.62 -11.06
CA ALA A 35 -12.19 3.95 -10.61
C ALA A 35 -12.91 4.34 -9.32
N HIS A 36 -12.38 5.31 -8.58
CA HIS A 36 -13.08 5.89 -7.43
C HIS A 36 -14.42 6.51 -7.86
N GLU A 37 -15.47 6.33 -7.06
CA GLU A 37 -16.75 7.00 -7.25
C GLU A 37 -16.63 8.51 -7.02
N GLY A 38 -16.38 9.23 -8.10
CA GLY A 38 -16.18 10.67 -8.08
C GLY A 38 -16.53 11.36 -9.39
N ALA A 39 -16.19 12.64 -9.45
CA ALA A 39 -16.47 13.49 -10.60
C ALA A 39 -15.74 13.01 -11.85
N VAL A 40 -14.50 12.50 -11.70
CA VAL A 40 -13.69 12.03 -12.83
C VAL A 40 -14.28 10.74 -13.42
N ALA A 41 -14.62 9.75 -12.59
CA ALA A 41 -15.23 8.51 -13.08
C ALA A 41 -16.56 8.75 -13.79
N THR A 42 -17.40 9.64 -13.24
CA THR A 42 -18.68 10.02 -13.86
C THR A 42 -18.47 10.72 -15.21
N ARG A 43 -17.53 11.67 -15.27
CA ARG A 43 -17.18 12.39 -16.50
C ARG A 43 -16.64 11.47 -17.59
N LEU A 44 -15.84 10.46 -17.21
CA LEU A 44 -15.21 9.51 -18.13
C LEU A 44 -16.08 8.30 -18.45
N GLY A 45 -17.26 8.15 -17.82
CA GLY A 45 -18.15 7.00 -18.01
C GLY A 45 -17.58 5.68 -17.47
N LEU A 46 -16.73 5.75 -16.43
CA LEU A 46 -16.08 4.59 -15.83
C LEU A 46 -16.97 3.94 -14.76
N SER A 47 -16.83 2.62 -14.61
CA SER A 47 -17.49 1.89 -13.52
C SER A 47 -16.84 2.27 -12.19
N ALA A 48 -17.62 2.83 -11.28
CA ALA A 48 -17.13 3.40 -10.03
C ALA A 48 -17.07 2.38 -8.89
N ILE A 49 -16.15 2.62 -7.95
CA ILE A 49 -16.03 1.93 -6.65
C ILE A 49 -16.31 2.98 -5.55
N PRO A 50 -17.40 2.84 -4.78
CA PRO A 50 -17.74 3.77 -3.72
C PRO A 50 -16.90 3.56 -2.46
N ASP A 51 -16.77 4.60 -1.64
CA ASP A 51 -16.18 4.50 -0.29
C ASP A 51 -16.91 3.48 0.61
N SER A 52 -18.17 3.17 0.31
CA SER A 52 -18.95 2.14 0.99
C SER A 52 -18.35 0.73 0.81
N ALA A 53 -17.62 0.48 -0.28
CA ALA A 53 -16.90 -0.77 -0.48
C ALA A 53 -15.82 -0.97 0.59
N GLU A 54 -15.06 0.09 0.90
CA GLU A 54 -14.03 0.04 1.93
C GLU A 54 -14.65 0.00 3.34
N THR A 55 -15.56 0.93 3.61
CA THR A 55 -16.10 1.14 4.96
C THR A 55 -16.98 -0.02 5.43
N THR A 56 -17.73 -0.68 4.54
CA THR A 56 -18.54 -1.85 4.89
C THR A 56 -17.66 -3.02 5.34
N GLU A 57 -16.62 -3.33 4.56
CA GLU A 57 -15.69 -4.40 4.92
C GLU A 57 -14.90 -4.04 6.18
N LEU A 58 -14.44 -2.79 6.30
CA LEU A 58 -13.72 -2.34 7.49
C LEU A 58 -14.60 -2.44 8.75
N ALA A 59 -15.90 -2.11 8.67
CA ALA A 59 -16.84 -2.29 9.77
C ALA A 59 -16.94 -3.77 10.19
N ARG A 60 -17.03 -4.67 9.21
CA ARG A 60 -17.04 -6.12 9.44
C ARG A 60 -15.76 -6.58 10.13
N LEU A 61 -14.59 -6.16 9.63
CA LEU A 61 -13.29 -6.51 10.22
C LEU A 61 -13.14 -5.98 11.65
N ILE A 62 -13.57 -4.74 11.93
CA ILE A 62 -13.56 -4.16 13.28
C ILE A 62 -14.43 -4.98 14.23
N ALA A 63 -15.65 -5.33 13.82
CA ALA A 63 -16.56 -6.12 14.64
C ALA A 63 -15.98 -7.50 14.99
N LEU A 64 -15.41 -8.19 13.99
CA LEU A 64 -14.82 -9.51 14.18
C LEU A 64 -13.51 -9.46 15.01
N ALA A 65 -12.66 -8.46 14.78
CA ALA A 65 -11.45 -8.27 15.59
C ALA A 65 -11.80 -7.99 17.05
N ARG A 66 -12.87 -7.23 17.31
CA ARG A 66 -13.38 -6.97 18.66
C ARG A 66 -13.94 -8.22 19.33
N ASP A 67 -14.74 -9.01 18.62
CA ASP A 67 -15.35 -10.26 19.14
C ASP A 67 -14.30 -11.33 19.46
N THR A 68 -13.30 -11.47 18.59
CA THR A 68 -12.32 -12.57 18.69
C THR A 68 -11.03 -12.18 19.43
N GLY A 69 -10.76 -10.88 19.59
CA GLY A 69 -9.48 -10.37 20.09
C GLY A 69 -8.30 -10.59 19.14
N ALA A 70 -8.54 -11.10 17.93
CA ALA A 70 -7.50 -11.40 16.95
C ALA A 70 -6.74 -10.14 16.49
N ARG A 71 -5.45 -10.31 16.20
CA ARG A 71 -4.64 -9.26 15.56
C ARG A 71 -4.96 -9.21 14.07
N VAL A 72 -5.69 -8.18 13.64
CA VAL A 72 -6.06 -7.98 12.24
C VAL A 72 -5.26 -6.85 11.62
N HIS A 73 -4.81 -7.05 10.38
CA HIS A 73 -4.22 -6.01 9.56
C HIS A 73 -5.03 -5.83 8.28
N ALA A 74 -5.70 -4.69 8.15
CA ALA A 74 -6.52 -4.34 7.00
C ALA A 74 -5.66 -3.92 5.80
N GLY A 75 -6.11 -4.29 4.61
CA GLY A 75 -5.58 -3.87 3.30
C GLY A 75 -5.59 -2.35 3.11
N PRO A 76 -5.03 -1.85 2.01
CA PRO A 76 -4.72 -0.44 1.90
C PRO A 76 -5.98 0.41 2.04
N LEU A 77 -5.98 1.36 2.97
CA LEU A 77 -7.06 2.34 3.08
C LEU A 77 -6.84 3.46 2.06
N SER A 78 -7.92 3.82 1.35
CA SER A 78 -7.96 4.90 0.38
C SER A 78 -8.98 5.99 0.71
N SER A 79 -9.84 5.80 1.71
CA SER A 79 -10.88 6.77 2.07
C SER A 79 -10.64 7.47 3.42
N ALA A 80 -11.05 8.73 3.52
CA ALA A 80 -11.02 9.47 4.78
C ALA A 80 -11.96 8.83 5.84
N ALA A 81 -13.08 8.28 5.39
CA ALA A 81 -14.02 7.56 6.24
C ALA A 81 -13.39 6.30 6.85
N GLY A 82 -12.67 5.50 6.05
CA GLY A 82 -11.92 4.34 6.53
C GLY A 82 -10.87 4.71 7.57
N VAL A 83 -10.12 5.79 7.35
CA VAL A 83 -9.16 6.31 8.34
C VAL A 83 -9.85 6.74 9.64
N ALA A 84 -11.01 7.39 9.56
CA ALA A 84 -11.78 7.78 10.73
C ALA A 84 -12.27 6.56 11.53
N MET A 85 -12.74 5.52 10.85
CA MET A 85 -13.14 4.24 11.46
C MET A 85 -11.98 3.52 12.15
N LEU A 86 -10.82 3.45 11.49
CA LEU A 86 -9.61 2.86 12.10
C LEU A 86 -9.21 3.62 13.37
N ARG A 87 -9.22 4.96 13.32
CA ARG A 87 -8.92 5.81 14.49
C ARG A 87 -9.90 5.57 15.64
N GLN A 88 -11.18 5.39 15.34
CA GLN A 88 -12.18 5.03 16.35
C GLN A 88 -11.89 3.64 16.93
N ALA A 89 -11.63 2.65 16.09
CA ALA A 89 -11.32 1.28 16.53
C ALA A 89 -10.10 1.23 17.47
N HIS A 90 -9.06 2.02 17.19
CA HIS A 90 -7.90 2.17 18.09
C HIS A 90 -8.28 2.78 19.44
N ARG A 91 -9.14 3.80 19.45
CA ARG A 91 -9.64 4.40 20.71
C ARG A 91 -10.47 3.41 21.52
N ASP A 92 -11.18 2.51 20.84
CA ASP A 92 -11.97 1.44 21.46
C ASP A 92 -11.11 0.21 21.88
N GLY A 93 -9.78 0.26 21.68
CA GLY A 93 -8.87 -0.83 22.04
C GLY A 93 -8.92 -2.05 21.12
N VAL A 94 -9.48 -1.93 19.92
CA VAL A 94 -9.53 -3.03 18.94
C VAL A 94 -8.12 -3.28 18.39
N ASN A 95 -7.69 -4.56 18.38
CA ASN A 95 -6.38 -4.99 17.88
C ASN A 95 -6.35 -5.04 16.34
N LEU A 96 -6.54 -3.87 15.74
CA LEU A 96 -6.60 -3.67 14.30
C LEU A 96 -5.49 -2.72 13.87
N SER A 97 -4.82 -3.03 12.78
CA SER A 97 -3.91 -2.12 12.08
C SER A 97 -4.30 -2.06 10.60
N ALA A 98 -3.74 -1.10 9.86
CA ALA A 98 -3.93 -1.01 8.41
C ALA A 98 -2.70 -0.40 7.77
N HIS A 99 -2.59 -0.50 6.46
CA HIS A 99 -1.63 0.26 5.68
C HIS A 99 -2.35 1.13 4.65
N THR A 100 -1.58 1.94 3.94
CA THR A 100 -1.96 2.53 2.66
C THR A 100 -0.72 2.45 1.77
N THR A 101 -0.88 2.75 0.50
CA THR A 101 0.21 2.70 -0.48
C THR A 101 0.74 4.10 -0.76
N SER A 102 1.99 4.19 -1.25
CA SER A 102 2.58 5.47 -1.61
C SER A 102 1.79 6.23 -2.69
N HIS A 103 1.13 5.52 -3.63
CA HIS A 103 0.31 6.18 -4.65
C HIS A 103 -0.96 6.82 -4.09
N HIS A 104 -1.64 6.21 -3.11
CA HIS A 104 -2.79 6.85 -2.46
C HIS A 104 -2.40 8.08 -1.62
N LEU A 105 -1.12 8.23 -1.26
CA LEU A 105 -0.60 9.40 -0.56
C LEU A 105 -0.22 10.56 -1.49
N HIS A 106 0.02 10.28 -2.77
CA HIS A 106 0.56 11.25 -3.73
C HIS A 106 -0.37 11.58 -4.90
N LEU A 107 -1.33 10.71 -5.20
CA LEU A 107 -2.23 10.83 -6.34
C LEU A 107 -3.68 10.90 -5.87
N SER A 108 -4.54 11.41 -6.74
CA SER A 108 -5.99 11.44 -6.58
C SER A 108 -6.66 10.96 -7.87
N GLU A 109 -8.01 10.96 -7.91
CA GLU A 109 -8.77 10.65 -9.13
C GLU A 109 -8.37 11.52 -10.34
N ALA A 110 -7.74 12.68 -10.15
CA ALA A 110 -7.24 13.51 -11.23
C ALA A 110 -6.16 12.81 -12.07
N ALA A 111 -5.43 11.84 -11.50
CA ALA A 111 -4.35 11.14 -12.19
C ALA A 111 -4.84 10.18 -13.30
N ILE A 112 -6.12 9.77 -13.27
CA ILE A 112 -6.70 8.90 -14.31
C ILE A 112 -7.38 9.68 -15.43
N ASP A 113 -7.33 11.02 -15.39
CA ASP A 113 -7.91 11.86 -16.44
C ASP A 113 -7.29 11.57 -17.81
N GLY A 114 -8.09 11.64 -18.86
CA GLY A 114 -7.65 11.21 -20.20
C GLY A 114 -7.40 9.70 -20.34
N PHE A 115 -7.91 8.88 -19.41
CA PHE A 115 -7.77 7.41 -19.41
C PHE A 115 -6.33 6.90 -19.26
N ASP A 116 -5.48 7.59 -18.49
CA ASP A 116 -4.10 7.12 -18.25
C ASP A 116 -4.08 5.81 -17.44
N SER A 117 -3.86 4.70 -18.14
CA SER A 117 -3.79 3.36 -17.53
C SER A 117 -2.61 3.18 -16.58
N ARG A 118 -1.60 4.07 -16.61
CA ARG A 118 -0.50 4.04 -15.63
C ARG A 118 -0.98 4.35 -14.22
N ALA A 119 -2.04 5.14 -14.10
CA ALA A 119 -2.68 5.48 -12.84
C ALA A 119 -3.84 4.52 -12.49
N HIS A 120 -4.09 3.46 -13.27
CA HIS A 120 -5.11 2.47 -12.91
C HIS A 120 -4.64 1.63 -11.72
N VAL A 121 -5.15 2.00 -10.55
CA VAL A 121 -4.92 1.30 -9.29
C VAL A 121 -6.23 1.08 -8.58
N THR A 122 -6.39 -0.12 -8.06
CA THR A 122 -7.45 -0.46 -7.14
C THR A 122 -6.82 -1.02 -5.87
N VAL A 123 -7.53 -0.87 -4.75
CA VAL A 123 -7.13 -1.37 -3.42
C VAL A 123 -6.87 -2.89 -3.46
N SER A 124 -7.61 -3.62 -4.30
CA SER A 124 -7.49 -5.07 -4.49
C SER A 124 -6.37 -5.50 -5.45
N GLY A 125 -5.73 -4.57 -6.16
CA GLY A 125 -4.77 -4.85 -7.24
C GLY A 125 -3.44 -4.11 -7.11
N SER A 126 -2.76 -4.15 -5.96
CA SER A 126 -1.43 -3.53 -5.81
C SER A 126 -0.24 -4.41 -6.23
N PHE A 127 -0.46 -5.43 -7.07
CA PHE A 127 0.60 -6.33 -7.53
C PHE A 127 1.31 -5.78 -8.78
N VAL A 128 2.62 -6.06 -8.91
CA VAL A 128 3.36 -5.80 -10.14
C VAL A 128 2.80 -6.72 -11.23
N LEU A 129 2.35 -6.13 -12.34
CA LEU A 129 1.80 -6.85 -13.48
C LEU A 129 2.66 -6.61 -14.72
N GLU A 130 2.83 -7.67 -15.51
CA GLU A 130 3.56 -7.70 -16.78
C GLU A 130 2.95 -6.77 -17.83
N GLY A 131 3.80 -6.30 -18.76
CA GLY A 131 3.57 -5.12 -19.60
C GLY A 131 2.39 -5.18 -20.58
N ASP A 132 1.87 -6.35 -20.93
CA ASP A 132 0.75 -6.45 -21.90
C ASP A 132 -0.63 -6.24 -21.25
N ALA A 133 -0.79 -6.46 -19.94
CA ALA A 133 -2.06 -6.26 -19.24
C ALA A 133 -2.45 -4.77 -19.06
N LYS A 134 -1.55 -3.85 -19.41
CA LYS A 134 -1.69 -2.39 -19.22
C LYS A 134 -1.87 -1.61 -20.51
N ARG A 135 -1.91 -2.33 -21.64
CA ARG A 135 -2.17 -1.82 -22.99
C ARG A 135 -3.64 -1.91 -23.42
N MET A 136 -4.51 -2.39 -22.53
CA MET A 136 -5.96 -2.50 -22.74
C MET A 136 -6.67 -1.15 -22.55
N PRO A 137 -7.92 -1.00 -23.00
CA PRO A 137 -8.78 0.13 -22.59
C PRO A 137 -8.83 0.21 -21.05
N PHE A 138 -8.86 1.42 -20.49
CA PHE A 138 -8.66 1.65 -19.04
C PHE A 138 -9.47 0.68 -18.15
N GLY A 139 -10.78 0.52 -18.41
CA GLY A 139 -11.65 -0.37 -17.63
C GLY A 139 -11.36 -1.87 -17.73
N GLU A 140 -10.52 -2.28 -18.68
CA GLU A 140 -10.10 -3.67 -18.92
C GLU A 140 -8.62 -3.90 -18.53
N THR A 141 -7.89 -2.86 -18.14
CA THR A 141 -6.50 -3.01 -17.68
C THR A 141 -6.44 -3.63 -16.29
N ALA A 142 -5.43 -4.45 -16.03
CA ALA A 142 -5.24 -5.00 -14.69
C ALA A 142 -4.57 -3.96 -13.78
N ALA A 143 -5.20 -3.68 -12.64
CA ALA A 143 -4.75 -2.68 -11.68
C ALA A 143 -3.39 -3.05 -11.06
N GLY A 144 -2.49 -2.06 -10.92
CA GLY A 144 -1.24 -2.20 -10.17
C GLY A 144 -0.12 -1.26 -10.60
N ILE A 145 0.75 -0.87 -9.67
CA ILE A 145 1.91 0.02 -9.92
C ILE A 145 3.17 -0.63 -9.35
N ALA A 146 4.28 -0.54 -10.10
CA ALA A 146 5.59 -0.82 -9.52
C ALA A 146 6.03 0.33 -8.61
N GLY A 147 6.25 0.02 -7.33
CA GLY A 147 6.47 1.06 -6.32
C GLY A 147 7.68 0.87 -5.42
N ILE A 148 8.38 -0.28 -5.45
CA ILE A 148 9.43 -0.55 -4.45
C ILE A 148 10.66 0.33 -4.64
N GLU A 149 11.04 0.63 -5.89
CA GLU A 149 12.21 1.46 -6.20
C GLU A 149 11.97 2.95 -5.94
N THR A 150 10.72 3.40 -6.06
CA THR A 150 10.32 4.78 -5.80
C THR A 150 9.85 5.00 -4.36
N LEU A 151 9.62 3.95 -3.57
CA LEU A 151 9.02 4.06 -2.23
C LEU A 151 9.79 5.02 -1.31
N LEU A 152 11.12 4.85 -1.19
CA LEU A 152 11.91 5.73 -0.33
C LEU A 152 11.80 7.19 -0.77
N SER A 153 11.92 7.45 -2.06
CA SER A 153 11.86 8.80 -2.63
C SER A 153 10.46 9.42 -2.48
N LEU A 154 9.41 8.62 -2.60
CA LEU A 154 8.04 9.05 -2.33
C LEU A 154 7.81 9.32 -0.83
N MET A 155 8.45 8.58 0.07
CA MET A 155 8.44 8.92 1.50
C MET A 155 9.22 10.20 1.78
N ALA A 156 10.37 10.39 1.14
CA ALA A 156 11.19 11.60 1.22
C ALA A 156 10.43 12.84 0.72
N GLU A 157 9.63 12.69 -0.33
CA GLU A 157 8.75 13.75 -0.85
C GLU A 157 7.71 14.19 0.20
N LEU A 158 7.15 13.26 0.99
CA LEU A 158 6.27 13.62 2.11
C LEU A 158 7.00 14.39 3.20
N VAL A 159 8.28 14.07 3.43
CA VAL A 159 9.12 14.82 4.37
C VAL A 159 9.42 16.23 3.83
N ALA A 160 9.74 16.35 2.54
CA ALA A 160 10.00 17.63 1.90
C ALA A 160 8.76 18.56 1.88
N ARG A 161 7.55 17.99 1.88
CA ARG A 161 6.28 18.70 1.98
C ARG A 161 5.82 18.98 3.41
N ASP A 162 6.68 18.74 4.41
CA ASP A 162 6.38 18.91 5.84
C ASP A 162 5.17 18.09 6.34
N VAL A 163 4.83 16.97 5.66
CA VAL A 163 3.75 16.07 6.10
C VAL A 163 4.18 15.25 7.31
N CYS A 164 5.47 14.89 7.39
CA CYS A 164 6.08 14.18 8.52
C CYS A 164 7.60 14.38 8.55
N ASP A 165 8.24 14.01 9.65
CA ASP A 165 9.70 14.00 9.74
C ASP A 165 10.32 12.69 9.22
N TRP A 166 11.64 12.71 9.00
CA TRP A 166 12.39 11.53 8.54
C TRP A 166 12.22 10.29 9.43
N PRO A 167 12.36 10.40 10.77
CA PRO A 167 12.12 9.25 11.65
C PRO A 167 10.72 8.64 11.48
N SER A 168 9.67 9.47 11.37
CA SER A 168 8.30 8.98 11.17
C SER A 168 8.14 8.34 9.80
N ALA A 169 8.65 8.97 8.73
CA ALA A 169 8.58 8.44 7.38
C ALA A 169 9.26 7.05 7.27
N LEU A 170 10.51 6.94 7.77
CA LEU A 170 11.24 5.68 7.78
C LEU A 170 10.53 4.65 8.65
N ALA A 171 10.02 5.03 9.83
CA ALA A 171 9.29 4.11 10.69
C ALA A 171 8.06 3.51 10.00
N ARG A 172 7.35 4.26 9.13
CA ARG A 172 6.17 3.77 8.41
C ARG A 172 6.48 2.70 7.36
N VAL A 173 7.73 2.60 6.90
CA VAL A 173 8.17 1.61 5.89
C VAL A 173 9.19 0.61 6.43
N THR A 174 9.53 0.65 7.72
CA THR A 174 10.48 -0.25 8.38
C THR A 174 9.88 -0.91 9.63
N VAL A 175 10.05 -0.31 10.81
CA VAL A 175 9.60 -0.86 12.10
C VAL A 175 8.08 -0.87 12.27
N GLY A 176 7.35 0.01 11.57
CA GLY A 176 5.89 0.09 11.62
C GLY A 176 5.22 -1.18 11.09
N PRO A 177 5.48 -1.59 9.83
CA PRO A 177 5.03 -2.88 9.31
C PRO A 177 5.50 -4.07 10.15
N ALA A 178 6.76 -4.07 10.59
CA ALA A 178 7.27 -5.14 11.44
C ALA A 178 6.49 -5.26 12.76
N ARG A 179 6.22 -4.14 13.44
CA ARG A 179 5.41 -4.09 14.67
C ARG A 179 3.97 -4.55 14.43
N ALA A 180 3.35 -4.10 13.34
CA ALA A 180 1.98 -4.49 12.99
C ALA A 180 1.85 -6.00 12.77
N LEU A 181 2.88 -6.63 12.23
CA LEU A 181 2.92 -8.07 11.94
C LEU A 181 3.56 -8.91 13.06
N GLY A 182 4.12 -8.29 14.09
CA GLY A 182 4.82 -8.99 15.18
C GLY A 182 6.16 -9.59 14.76
N LEU A 183 6.86 -8.98 13.80
CA LEU A 183 8.15 -9.41 13.29
C LEU A 183 9.29 -8.71 14.03
N ALA A 184 10.35 -9.46 14.34
CA ALA A 184 11.61 -8.92 14.85
C ALA A 184 12.49 -8.39 13.71
N ALA A 185 12.02 -7.34 13.02
CA ALA A 185 12.65 -6.76 11.84
C ALA A 185 12.48 -5.23 11.78
N GLY A 186 13.10 -4.59 10.78
CA GLY A 186 12.90 -3.17 10.47
C GLY A 186 13.59 -2.19 11.43
N GLY A 187 14.49 -2.67 12.28
CA GLY A 187 15.34 -1.86 13.15
C GLY A 187 16.82 -2.09 12.90
N LEU A 188 17.65 -1.18 13.38
CA LEU A 188 19.11 -1.30 13.35
C LEU A 188 19.61 -1.47 14.79
N SER A 189 20.24 -2.61 15.07
CA SER A 189 20.91 -2.86 16.34
C SER A 189 22.17 -3.68 16.11
N VAL A 190 23.09 -3.60 17.06
CA VAL A 190 24.26 -4.49 17.08
C VAL A 190 23.78 -5.95 17.13
N ASP A 191 24.51 -6.84 16.46
CA ASP A 191 24.23 -8.28 16.33
C ASP A 191 22.95 -8.68 15.58
N ALA A 192 22.20 -7.73 15.02
CA ALA A 192 21.10 -8.02 14.11
C ALA A 192 21.59 -8.25 12.66
N PRO A 193 20.80 -8.94 11.80
CA PRO A 193 21.09 -9.03 10.38
C PRO A 193 21.34 -7.64 9.77
N ALA A 194 22.40 -7.52 8.96
CA ALA A 194 22.76 -6.28 8.29
C ALA A 194 21.89 -6.02 7.05
N ASP A 195 20.60 -5.77 7.31
CA ASP A 195 19.57 -5.37 6.35
C ASP A 195 19.53 -3.83 6.31
N VAL A 196 20.32 -3.24 5.41
CA VAL A 196 20.62 -1.80 5.40
C VAL A 196 20.39 -1.21 4.02
N CYS A 197 19.73 -0.06 3.97
CA CYS A 197 19.61 0.78 2.78
C CYS A 197 20.39 2.09 3.02
N VAL A 198 21.37 2.36 2.16
CA VAL A 198 22.14 3.62 2.14
C VAL A 198 21.60 4.46 1.00
N PHE A 199 21.33 5.73 1.29
CA PHE A 199 20.78 6.68 0.33
C PHE A 199 21.29 8.08 0.61
N ASP A 200 21.39 8.90 -0.43
CA ASP A 200 21.66 10.34 -0.31
C ASP A 200 20.34 11.10 -0.20
N PRO A 201 19.99 11.70 0.97
CA PRO A 201 18.75 12.44 1.15
C PRO A 201 18.71 13.78 0.38
N ARG A 202 19.85 14.27 -0.12
CA ARG A 202 19.96 15.54 -0.85
C ARG A 202 19.93 15.36 -2.37
N ALA A 203 20.20 14.15 -2.84
CA ALA A 203 20.11 13.82 -4.26
C ALA A 203 18.68 13.98 -4.77
N HIS A 204 18.56 14.42 -6.01
CA HIS A 204 17.33 14.43 -6.79
C HIS A 204 17.56 13.62 -8.06
N TRP A 205 16.56 12.88 -8.48
CA TRP A 205 16.64 12.06 -9.69
C TRP A 205 15.28 12.04 -10.39
N GLN A 206 15.32 11.92 -11.70
CA GLN A 206 14.10 11.78 -12.51
C GLN A 206 13.72 10.31 -12.60
N VAL A 207 12.45 10.00 -12.38
CA VAL A 207 11.93 8.65 -12.57
C VAL A 207 11.86 8.33 -14.06
N GLU A 208 12.81 7.54 -14.52
CA GLU A 208 12.86 6.98 -15.87
C GLU A 208 12.50 5.49 -15.79
N PRO A 209 11.30 5.07 -16.21
CA PRO A 209 10.85 3.67 -16.11
C PRO A 209 11.81 2.65 -16.71
N GLU A 210 12.50 3.02 -17.78
CA GLU A 210 13.49 2.19 -18.47
C GLU A 210 14.77 1.96 -17.65
N GLN A 211 15.04 2.81 -16.66
CA GLN A 211 16.17 2.69 -15.74
C GLN A 211 15.81 1.95 -14.45
N LEU A 212 14.52 1.66 -14.23
CA LEU A 212 14.05 0.87 -13.09
C LEU A 212 14.51 -0.58 -13.26
N ARG A 213 15.01 -1.17 -12.17
CA ARG A 213 15.53 -2.55 -12.15
C ARG A 213 14.42 -3.58 -12.01
N SER A 214 13.24 -3.19 -11.57
CA SER A 214 12.07 -4.06 -11.46
C SER A 214 11.40 -4.27 -12.81
N GLN A 215 10.83 -5.46 -13.04
CA GLN A 215 10.14 -5.78 -14.30
C GLN A 215 8.85 -4.95 -14.53
N GLY A 216 8.39 -4.21 -13.53
CA GLY A 216 7.21 -3.35 -13.64
C GLY A 216 7.60 -1.93 -14.04
N HIS A 217 7.61 -1.62 -15.33
CA HIS A 217 7.89 -0.24 -15.79
C HIS A 217 6.65 0.67 -15.74
N ASN A 218 5.50 0.12 -15.33
CA ASN A 218 4.27 0.90 -15.27
C ASN A 218 4.16 1.64 -13.94
N THR A 219 4.48 2.92 -14.00
CA THR A 219 4.38 3.86 -12.90
C THR A 219 3.80 5.19 -13.39
N PRO A 220 2.83 5.79 -12.66
CA PRO A 220 2.32 7.13 -12.95
C PRO A 220 3.31 8.22 -12.52
N PHE A 221 4.39 7.85 -11.84
CA PHE A 221 5.45 8.76 -11.42
C PHE A 221 6.50 8.98 -12.51
N ALA A 222 6.31 8.45 -13.72
CA ALA A 222 7.24 8.66 -14.83
C ALA A 222 7.50 10.17 -15.03
N GLN A 223 8.76 10.53 -15.23
CA GLN A 223 9.26 11.89 -15.40
C GLN A 223 9.19 12.80 -14.15
N TRP A 224 8.64 12.34 -13.03
CA TRP A 224 8.72 13.09 -11.78
C TRP A 224 10.17 13.19 -11.33
N THR A 225 10.56 14.36 -10.82
CA THR A 225 11.84 14.52 -10.11
C THR A 225 11.58 14.27 -8.64
N LEU A 226 12.16 13.20 -8.09
CA LEU A 226 11.97 12.81 -6.69
C LEU A 226 13.25 13.06 -5.87
N PRO A 227 13.11 13.45 -4.59
CA PRO A 227 14.22 13.56 -3.66
C PRO A 227 14.64 12.19 -3.15
N ALA A 228 15.83 12.14 -2.56
CA ALA A 228 16.47 10.96 -1.99
C ALA A 228 16.72 9.84 -3.00
N ARG A 229 18.00 9.49 -3.22
CA ARG A 229 18.39 8.41 -4.13
C ARG A 229 19.05 7.28 -3.37
N VAL A 230 18.54 6.05 -3.53
CA VAL A 230 19.18 4.85 -3.00
C VAL A 230 20.52 4.62 -3.70
N GLU A 231 21.58 4.48 -2.91
CA GLU A 231 22.94 4.22 -3.40
C GLU A 231 23.28 2.73 -3.31
N SER A 232 22.92 2.09 -2.20
CA SER A 232 23.15 0.66 -2.01
C SER A 232 22.17 0.04 -1.03
N VAL A 233 21.88 -1.24 -1.23
CA VAL A 233 21.10 -2.06 -0.31
C VAL A 233 21.93 -3.28 0.05
N ARG A 234 21.89 -3.66 1.32
CA ARG A 234 22.49 -4.89 1.84
C ARG A 234 21.43 -5.73 2.51
N LEU A 235 21.45 -7.03 2.26
CA LEU A 235 20.61 -8.03 2.91
C LEU A 235 21.51 -9.05 3.60
N ALA A 236 21.37 -9.22 4.91
CA ALA A 236 22.25 -10.02 5.75
C ALA A 236 23.75 -9.76 5.48
N GLY A 237 24.10 -8.48 5.24
CA GLY A 237 25.47 -8.02 4.98
C GLY A 237 25.96 -8.18 3.54
N ARG A 238 25.21 -8.87 2.67
CA ARG A 238 25.54 -9.04 1.24
C ARG A 238 24.95 -7.90 0.42
N ALA A 239 25.70 -7.39 -0.55
CA ALA A 239 25.17 -6.42 -1.49
C ALA A 239 23.97 -7.01 -2.23
N PHE A 240 22.83 -6.33 -2.18
CA PHE A 240 21.65 -6.69 -2.94
C PHE A 240 21.82 -6.16 -4.36
N ALA A 241 22.02 -7.09 -5.29
CA ALA A 241 21.88 -6.84 -6.72
C ALA A 241 20.63 -7.59 -7.18
N PRO A 242 19.58 -6.91 -7.69
CA PRO A 242 18.52 -7.61 -8.37
C PRO A 242 19.14 -8.38 -9.54
N GLY A 243 18.71 -9.63 -9.75
CA GLY A 243 19.23 -10.47 -10.84
C GLY A 243 19.06 -9.81 -12.21
N PRO A 244 19.84 -10.23 -13.23
CA PRO A 244 19.70 -9.68 -14.56
C PRO A 244 18.28 -9.90 -15.08
N SER A 245 17.71 -8.83 -15.64
CA SER A 245 16.48 -8.80 -16.43
C SER A 245 16.56 -9.69 -17.67
#